data_AF-A0A6G7X7B6-F1
#
_entry.id   AF-A0A6G7X7B6-F1
#
_cell.length_a   1.000
_cell.length_b   1.000
_cell.length_c   1.000
_cell.angle_alpha   90.00
_cell.angle_beta   90.00
_cell.angle_gamma   90.00
#
_symmetry.space_group_name_H-M   'P 1'
#
loop_
_entity.id
_entity.type
_entity.pdbx_description
1 polymer ?
#
loop_
_entity_poly.entity_id
_entity_poly.type
_entity_poly.pdbx_seq_one_letter_code
_entity_poly.pdbx_strand_id
1 'polypeptide(L)'
;MEFDVTNLDKRLLIQALFAHSAPRGFGVEEYKFRNKVGDNAEALTNEECDIILLGLNDKEVGSIRLLDYHKGKPMKLDLYKKNNGRILASTEGYDYRNGKYRYFEALLNIFSMDEILITKKGYSAYSMSSLPEDLIRPKEQETIFKNLLKNTIQKENEFGKYSIIDESKIKYTPPFMEGL
;
A
#
# COMPACT_ATOMS: atom_id res chain seq x y z
N MET A 1 5.43 6.85 5.07
CA MET A 1 6.48 6.01 4.45
C MET A 1 6.35 6.15 2.96
N GLU A 2 7.42 5.94 2.21
CA GLU A 2 7.41 6.09 0.75
C GLU A 2 8.14 4.94 0.08
N PHE A 3 7.56 4.45 -1.02
CA PHE A 3 8.08 3.39 -1.86
C PHE A 3 8.24 3.87 -3.30
N ASP A 4 9.24 3.36 -3.99
CA ASP A 4 9.36 3.45 -5.43
C ASP A 4 8.65 2.26 -6.05
N VAL A 5 7.54 2.55 -6.74
CA VAL A 5 6.67 1.54 -7.35
C VAL A 5 6.80 1.55 -8.87
N THR A 6 7.87 2.16 -9.41
CA THR A 6 8.09 2.34 -10.85
C THR A 6 8.05 1.01 -11.61
N ASN A 7 8.61 -0.05 -11.04
CA ASN A 7 8.70 -1.35 -11.71
C ASN A 7 7.69 -2.39 -11.21
N LEU A 8 6.90 -2.08 -10.17
CA LEU A 8 5.87 -3.00 -9.69
C LEU A 8 4.69 -3.06 -10.66
N ASP A 9 3.95 -4.16 -10.66
CA ASP A 9 2.65 -4.20 -11.33
C ASP A 9 1.62 -3.38 -10.53
N LYS A 10 1.10 -2.31 -11.15
CA LYS A 10 0.21 -1.36 -10.48
C LYS A 10 -1.19 -1.94 -10.28
N ARG A 11 -1.64 -2.85 -11.15
CA ARG A 11 -2.93 -3.54 -11.00
C ARG A 11 -2.87 -4.46 -9.80
N LEU A 12 -1.81 -5.29 -9.73
CA LEU A 12 -1.60 -6.18 -8.58
C LEU A 12 -1.47 -5.40 -7.27
N LEU A 13 -0.73 -4.29 -7.27
CA LEU A 13 -0.61 -3.41 -6.10
C LEU A 13 -1.98 -2.88 -5.65
N ILE A 14 -2.80 -2.35 -6.56
CA ILE A 14 -4.11 -1.81 -6.23
C ILE A 14 -5.06 -2.91 -5.74
N GLN A 15 -5.05 -4.08 -6.38
CA GLN A 15 -5.83 -5.24 -5.94
C GLN A 15 -5.43 -5.71 -4.54
N ALA A 16 -4.12 -5.77 -4.26
CA ALA A 16 -3.60 -6.14 -2.94
C ALA A 16 -4.05 -5.15 -1.86
N LEU A 17 -3.90 -3.85 -2.13
CA LEU A 17 -4.37 -2.81 -1.22
C LEU A 17 -5.89 -2.91 -0.99
N PHE A 18 -6.65 -3.18 -2.05
CA PHE A 18 -8.10 -3.35 -1.92
C PHE A 18 -8.47 -4.56 -1.05
N ALA A 19 -7.80 -5.69 -1.24
CA ALA A 19 -8.00 -6.91 -0.44
C ALA A 19 -7.61 -6.71 1.03
N HIS A 20 -6.57 -5.89 1.30
CA HIS A 20 -6.12 -5.56 2.66
C HIS A 20 -6.97 -4.48 3.36
N SER A 21 -7.87 -3.82 2.63
CA SER A 21 -8.77 -2.81 3.18
C SER A 21 -10.08 -3.45 3.64
N ALA A 22 -10.65 -2.89 4.71
CA ALA A 22 -11.94 -3.30 5.25
C ALA A 22 -12.97 -2.18 5.06
N PRO A 23 -14.26 -2.50 4.84
CA PRO A 23 -15.32 -1.49 4.75
C PRO A 23 -15.37 -0.64 6.02
N ARG A 24 -15.44 0.69 5.88
CA ARG A 24 -15.31 1.58 7.03
C ARG A 24 -16.05 2.90 6.84
N GLY A 25 -16.44 3.52 7.96
CA GLY A 25 -17.10 4.83 7.97
C GLY A 25 -18.39 4.81 7.13
N PHE A 26 -18.54 5.80 6.25
CA PHE A 26 -19.71 5.89 5.37
C PHE A 26 -19.75 4.79 4.29
N GLY A 27 -18.63 4.08 4.05
CA GLY A 27 -18.56 3.01 3.06
C GLY A 27 -19.16 1.67 3.50
N VAL A 28 -19.45 1.49 4.79
CA VAL A 28 -19.99 0.22 5.33
C VAL A 28 -21.32 -0.14 4.68
N GLU A 29 -22.24 0.82 4.54
CA GLU A 29 -23.56 0.56 3.96
C GLU A 29 -23.50 0.33 2.44
N GLU A 30 -22.59 1.02 1.74
CA GLU A 30 -22.34 0.76 0.32
C GLU A 30 -21.87 -0.67 0.10
N TYR A 31 -20.88 -1.12 0.88
CA TYR A 31 -20.34 -2.47 0.80
C TYR A 31 -21.42 -3.54 1.07
N LYS A 32 -22.25 -3.36 2.11
CA LYS A 32 -23.38 -4.27 2.40
C LYS A 32 -24.39 -4.32 1.27
N PHE A 33 -24.75 -3.16 0.71
CA PHE A 33 -25.70 -3.06 -0.39
C PHE A 33 -25.19 -3.78 -1.64
N ARG A 34 -23.93 -3.56 -2.02
CA ARG A 34 -23.29 -4.21 -3.18
C ARG A 34 -23.31 -5.73 -3.07
N ASN A 35 -22.89 -6.27 -1.92
CA ASN A 35 -22.94 -7.72 -1.68
C ASN A 35 -24.39 -8.26 -1.72
N LYS A 36 -25.36 -7.49 -1.22
CA LYS A 36 -26.78 -7.87 -1.28
C LYS A 36 -27.33 -7.97 -2.71
N VAL A 37 -26.86 -7.10 -3.62
CA VAL A 37 -27.27 -7.12 -5.03
C VAL A 37 -26.39 -8.01 -5.91
N GLY A 38 -25.48 -8.79 -5.32
CA GLY A 38 -24.60 -9.72 -6.05
C GLY A 38 -23.40 -9.05 -6.73
N ASP A 39 -23.12 -7.79 -6.44
CA ASP A 39 -21.87 -7.14 -6.85
C ASP A 39 -20.74 -7.64 -5.95
N ASN A 40 -19.65 -8.14 -6.54
CA ASN A 40 -18.51 -8.65 -5.80
C ASN A 40 -17.71 -7.49 -5.18
N ALA A 41 -18.09 -7.09 -3.96
CA ALA A 41 -17.44 -6.02 -3.22
C ALA A 41 -16.07 -6.40 -2.60
N GLU A 42 -15.63 -7.65 -2.80
CA GLU A 42 -14.36 -8.16 -2.27
C GLU A 42 -13.19 -8.07 -3.23
N ALA A 43 -13.44 -7.92 -4.53
CA ALA A 43 -12.39 -7.87 -5.53
C ALA A 43 -12.52 -6.68 -6.48
N LEU A 44 -11.38 -6.30 -7.06
CA LEU A 44 -11.30 -5.40 -8.20
C LEU A 44 -11.04 -6.20 -9.46
N THR A 45 -11.84 -5.94 -10.48
CA THR A 45 -11.59 -6.42 -11.84
C THR A 45 -10.41 -5.67 -12.48
N ASN A 46 -9.83 -6.23 -13.53
CA ASN A 46 -8.73 -5.57 -14.25
C ASN A 46 -9.21 -4.26 -14.89
N GLU A 47 -10.44 -4.23 -15.40
CA GLU A 47 -11.07 -3.05 -15.97
C GLU A 47 -11.23 -1.94 -14.93
N GLU A 48 -11.62 -2.28 -13.70
CA GLU A 48 -11.67 -1.31 -12.60
C GLU A 48 -10.29 -0.77 -12.26
N CYS A 49 -9.27 -1.63 -12.19
CA CYS A 49 -7.90 -1.20 -11.98
C CYS A 49 -7.42 -0.27 -13.10
N ASP A 50 -7.77 -0.55 -14.35
CA ASP A 50 -7.41 0.30 -15.48
C ASP A 50 -8.07 1.67 -15.38
N ILE A 51 -9.36 1.74 -15.03
CA ILE A 51 -10.08 2.99 -14.80
C ILE A 51 -9.43 3.79 -13.67
N ILE A 52 -9.08 3.14 -12.56
CA ILE A 52 -8.36 3.76 -11.46
C ILE A 52 -7.01 4.30 -11.95
N LEU A 53 -6.31 3.57 -12.82
CA LEU A 53 -4.98 3.94 -13.31
C LEU A 53 -4.98 4.93 -14.48
N LEU A 54 -6.12 5.25 -15.11
CA LEU A 54 -6.18 6.21 -16.23
C LEU A 54 -5.47 7.53 -15.90
N GLY A 55 -5.72 8.08 -14.71
CA GLY A 55 -5.08 9.32 -14.25
C GLY A 55 -3.57 9.21 -14.01
N LEU A 56 -3.01 8.01 -13.87
CA LEU A 56 -1.56 7.77 -13.77
C LEU A 56 -0.90 7.75 -15.16
N ASN A 57 -1.59 7.16 -16.13
CA ASN A 57 -1.09 6.98 -17.50
C ASN A 57 -1.07 8.29 -18.27
N ASP A 58 -2.09 9.13 -18.09
CA ASP A 58 -2.28 10.37 -18.87
C ASP A 58 -1.50 11.57 -18.33
N LYS A 59 -1.00 11.52 -17.09
CA LYS A 59 -0.20 12.62 -16.52
C LYS A 59 1.26 12.52 -16.93
N GLU A 60 1.84 13.63 -17.40
CA GLU A 60 3.28 13.72 -17.60
C GLU A 60 4.03 13.73 -16.25
N VAL A 61 3.57 14.54 -15.30
CA VAL A 61 4.16 14.73 -13.97
C VAL A 61 3.08 15.11 -12.96
N GLY A 62 3.24 14.73 -11.69
CA GLY A 62 2.49 15.31 -10.57
C GLY A 62 1.88 14.28 -9.63
N SER A 63 1.11 14.78 -8.67
CA SER A 63 0.33 13.92 -7.77
C SER A 63 -0.85 13.32 -8.52
N ILE A 64 -1.03 12.02 -8.35
CA ILE A 64 -2.13 11.25 -8.89
C ILE A 64 -2.80 10.65 -7.67
N ARG A 65 -3.77 11.38 -7.13
CA ARG A 65 -4.64 10.83 -6.09
C ARG A 65 -5.67 9.97 -6.78
N LEU A 66 -5.52 8.67 -6.64
CA LEU A 66 -6.46 7.70 -7.14
C LEU A 66 -7.26 7.23 -5.93
N LEU A 67 -8.54 7.60 -5.90
CA LEU A 67 -9.55 6.92 -5.10
C LEU A 67 -9.43 7.06 -3.57
N ASP A 68 -10.27 7.89 -2.96
CA ASP A 68 -10.39 7.95 -1.50
C ASP A 68 -11.15 6.72 -0.95
N TYR A 69 -12.19 6.26 -1.65
CA TYR A 69 -13.01 5.07 -1.34
C TYR A 69 -13.43 4.34 -2.61
N HIS A 70 -13.58 3.01 -2.54
CA HIS A 70 -14.14 2.20 -3.61
C HIS A 70 -14.90 1.01 -3.04
N LYS A 71 -16.10 0.72 -3.55
CA LYS A 71 -16.98 -0.35 -3.05
C LYS A 71 -17.08 -0.37 -1.51
N GLY A 72 -17.17 0.81 -0.90
CA GLY A 72 -17.23 0.96 0.56
C GLY A 72 -15.92 0.82 1.34
N LYS A 73 -14.80 0.50 0.68
CA LYS A 73 -13.48 0.33 1.31
C LYS A 73 -12.58 1.57 1.09
N PRO A 74 -11.85 2.06 2.11
CA PRO A 74 -10.99 3.24 1.97
C PRO A 74 -9.67 2.89 1.26
N MET A 75 -9.41 3.55 0.14
CA MET A 75 -8.28 3.21 -0.75
C MET A 75 -7.14 4.22 -0.76
N LYS A 76 -7.41 5.50 -0.49
CA LYS A 76 -6.44 6.62 -0.37
C LYS A 76 -5.06 6.35 -1.02
N LEU A 77 -5.02 6.24 -2.34
CA LEU A 77 -3.77 6.00 -3.08
C LEU A 77 -3.13 7.33 -3.44
N ASP A 78 -2.02 7.66 -2.79
CA ASP A 78 -1.23 8.85 -3.06
C ASP A 78 0.01 8.47 -3.89
N LEU A 79 -0.14 8.45 -5.22
CA LEU A 79 0.93 8.18 -6.18
C LEU A 79 1.49 9.50 -6.76
N TYR A 80 2.78 9.53 -7.08
CA TYR A 80 3.46 10.70 -7.63
C TYR A 80 4.36 10.32 -8.79
N LYS A 81 4.06 10.80 -9.99
CA LYS A 81 4.94 10.67 -11.15
C LYS A 81 5.92 11.84 -11.18
N LYS A 82 7.20 11.53 -11.21
CA LYS A 82 8.31 12.49 -11.28
C LYS A 82 8.70 12.73 -12.73
N ASN A 83 9.40 13.84 -12.99
CA ASN A 83 9.84 14.25 -14.34
C ASN A 83 10.74 13.22 -15.02
N ASN A 84 11.42 12.38 -14.24
CA ASN A 84 12.30 11.32 -14.74
C ASN A 84 11.56 9.97 -14.94
N GLY A 85 10.23 9.97 -14.96
CA GLY A 85 9.41 8.77 -15.14
C GLY A 85 9.19 7.93 -13.88
N ARG A 86 9.91 8.22 -12.79
CA ARG A 86 9.78 7.51 -11.52
C ARG A 86 8.39 7.70 -10.91
N ILE A 87 7.80 6.63 -10.39
CA ILE A 87 6.52 6.63 -9.69
C ILE A 87 6.75 6.30 -8.22
N LEU A 88 6.42 7.25 -7.35
CA LEU A 88 6.51 7.09 -5.89
C LEU A 88 5.13 6.91 -5.29
N ALA A 89 5.02 6.08 -4.26
CA ALA A 89 3.81 5.89 -3.47
C ALA A 89 4.03 6.36 -2.04
N SER A 90 3.25 7.34 -1.58
CA SER A 90 3.17 7.68 -0.17
C SER A 90 2.12 6.81 0.50
N THR A 91 2.49 6.12 1.57
CA THR A 91 1.57 5.19 2.25
C THR A 91 0.73 5.86 3.32
N GLU A 92 1.03 7.12 3.66
CA GLU A 92 0.50 7.79 4.85
C GLU A 92 -1.02 7.90 4.82
N GLY A 93 -1.60 8.25 3.66
CA GLY A 93 -3.05 8.33 3.49
C GLY A 93 -3.75 6.98 3.63
N TYR A 94 -3.19 5.94 3.01
CA TYR A 94 -3.72 4.58 3.08
C TYR A 94 -3.61 3.99 4.49
N ASP A 95 -2.43 4.05 5.09
CA ASP A 95 -2.16 3.50 6.43
C ASP A 95 -2.94 4.24 7.52
N TYR A 96 -3.22 5.54 7.35
CA TYR A 96 -4.09 6.27 8.27
C TYR A 96 -5.53 5.72 8.29
N ARG A 97 -6.02 5.24 7.15
CA ARG A 97 -7.40 4.75 7.00
C ARG A 97 -7.55 3.26 7.27
N ASN A 98 -6.48 2.49 7.08
CA ASN A 98 -6.50 1.03 7.14
C ASN A 98 -5.68 0.46 8.32
N GLY A 99 -4.82 1.27 8.94
CA GLY A 99 -3.93 0.88 10.02
C GLY A 99 -2.46 0.94 9.61
N LYS A 100 -1.60 1.28 10.57
CA LYS A 100 -0.16 1.49 10.36
C LYS A 100 0.48 0.26 9.69
N TYR A 101 1.33 0.44 8.67
CA TYR A 101 2.03 -0.61 7.91
C TYR A 101 1.16 -1.51 7.03
N ARG A 102 -0.13 -1.24 6.87
CA ARG A 102 -0.99 -2.05 5.98
C ARG A 102 -0.57 -1.99 4.52
N TYR A 103 -0.09 -0.85 4.05
CA TYR A 103 0.44 -0.73 2.71
C TYR A 103 1.67 -1.63 2.51
N PHE A 104 2.60 -1.59 3.46
CA PHE A 104 3.82 -2.38 3.39
C PHE A 104 3.54 -3.87 3.52
N GLU A 105 2.59 -4.26 4.37
CA GLU A 105 2.10 -5.64 4.44
C GLU A 105 1.49 -6.11 3.12
N ALA A 106 0.68 -5.28 2.45
CA ALA A 106 0.13 -5.63 1.14
C ALA A 106 1.22 -5.83 0.08
N LEU A 107 2.29 -5.02 0.11
CA LEU A 107 3.45 -5.21 -0.76
C LEU A 107 4.14 -6.55 -0.49
N LEU A 108 4.43 -6.85 0.78
CA LEU A 108 5.13 -8.07 1.20
C LEU A 108 4.35 -9.36 0.89
N ASN A 109 3.03 -9.27 0.74
CA ASN A 109 2.18 -10.41 0.41
C ASN A 109 2.21 -10.78 -1.08
N ILE A 110 2.65 -9.87 -1.97
CA ILE A 110 2.51 -10.03 -3.42
C ILE A 110 3.85 -9.93 -4.15
N PHE A 111 4.73 -9.02 -3.71
CA PHE A 111 6.02 -8.77 -4.36
C PHE A 111 7.15 -9.37 -3.54
N SER A 112 8.21 -9.80 -4.22
CA SER A 112 9.41 -10.25 -3.50
C SER A 112 10.08 -9.07 -2.81
N MET A 113 10.78 -9.33 -1.70
CA MET A 113 11.31 -8.26 -0.86
C MET A 113 12.39 -7.41 -1.55
N ASP A 114 13.08 -7.98 -2.53
CA ASP A 114 14.08 -7.30 -3.35
C ASP A 114 13.46 -6.34 -4.39
N GLU A 115 12.20 -6.56 -4.79
CA GLU A 115 11.43 -5.63 -5.62
C GLU A 115 10.91 -4.43 -4.82
N ILE A 116 10.79 -4.55 -3.50
CA ILE A 116 10.24 -3.50 -2.64
C ILE A 116 11.32 -2.45 -2.33
N LEU A 117 11.29 -1.35 -3.10
CA LEU A 117 12.23 -0.25 -2.98
C LEU A 117 11.71 0.83 -2.02
N ILE A 118 12.33 0.94 -0.84
CA ILE A 118 11.94 1.92 0.19
C ILE A 118 12.76 3.21 0.01
N THR A 119 12.08 4.33 -0.29
CA THR A 119 12.74 5.64 -0.47
C THR A 119 12.74 6.47 0.80
N LYS A 120 11.71 6.31 1.64
CA LYS A 120 11.60 6.98 2.94
C LYS A 120 10.99 6.07 3.99
N LYS A 121 11.75 5.78 5.04
CA LYS A 121 11.29 4.99 6.19
C LYS A 121 10.46 5.85 7.16
N GLY A 122 9.47 5.23 7.77
CA GLY A 122 8.64 5.85 8.81
C GLY A 122 7.56 6.79 8.28
N TYR A 123 6.83 7.39 9.20
CA TYR A 123 5.69 8.27 8.93
C TYR A 123 6.00 9.70 9.36
N SER A 124 5.30 10.69 8.82
CA SER A 124 5.37 12.04 9.38
C SER A 124 4.92 12.02 10.85
N ALA A 125 5.50 12.87 11.70
CA ALA A 125 5.27 12.85 13.15
C ALA A 125 3.78 12.96 13.55
N TYR A 126 2.97 13.63 12.73
CA TYR A 126 1.57 13.93 13.02
C TYR A 126 0.58 12.90 12.44
N SER A 127 1.01 12.05 11.53
CA SER A 127 0.06 11.25 10.74
C SER A 127 -0.51 10.04 11.45
N MET A 128 0.24 9.47 12.40
CA MET A 128 -0.14 8.21 13.05
C MET A 128 -0.50 8.39 14.53
N SER A 129 -0.51 9.62 15.05
CA SER A 129 -0.81 9.91 16.46
C SER A 129 -2.29 9.84 16.83
N SER A 130 -3.18 9.86 15.85
CA SER A 130 -4.64 9.90 16.01
C SER A 130 -5.35 8.74 15.29
N LEU A 131 -4.67 7.59 15.15
CA LEU A 131 -5.31 6.39 14.60
C LEU A 131 -6.46 5.93 15.53
N PRO A 132 -7.65 5.63 14.97
CA PRO A 132 -8.69 4.89 15.69
C PRO A 132 -8.13 3.63 16.37
N GLU A 133 -8.61 3.30 17.57
CA GLU A 133 -8.07 2.20 18.38
C GLU A 133 -8.06 0.85 17.66
N ASP A 134 -9.10 0.56 16.88
CA ASP A 134 -9.24 -0.65 16.09
C ASP A 134 -8.31 -0.70 14.85
N LEU A 135 -7.65 0.42 14.52
CA LEU A 135 -6.58 0.50 13.52
C LEU A 135 -5.18 0.45 14.12
N ILE A 136 -5.08 0.48 15.44
CA ILE A 136 -3.80 0.32 16.14
C ILE A 136 -3.42 -1.16 16.04
N ARG A 137 -2.28 -1.42 15.40
CA ARG A 137 -1.74 -2.77 15.36
C ARG A 137 -1.26 -3.22 16.74
N PRO A 138 -1.39 -4.53 17.07
CA PRO A 138 -0.71 -5.11 18.21
C PRO A 138 0.80 -4.81 18.18
N LYS A 139 1.41 -4.58 19.35
CA LYS A 139 2.83 -4.25 19.48
C LYS A 139 3.75 -5.28 18.83
N GLU A 140 3.38 -6.56 18.91
CA GLU A 140 4.12 -7.67 18.31
C GLU A 140 4.17 -7.55 16.78
N GLN A 141 3.01 -7.32 16.15
CA GLN A 141 2.95 -7.08 14.70
C GLN A 141 3.72 -5.83 14.31
N GLU A 142 3.57 -4.74 15.07
CA GLU A 142 4.33 -3.51 14.81
C GLU A 142 5.84 -3.74 14.88
N THR A 143 6.29 -4.62 15.77
CA THR A 143 7.71 -4.96 15.97
C THR A 143 8.26 -5.72 14.76
N ILE A 144 7.47 -6.58 14.12
CA ILE A 144 7.85 -7.27 12.87
C ILE A 144 8.20 -6.24 11.78
N PHE A 145 7.32 -5.28 11.52
CA PHE A 145 7.57 -4.24 10.50
C PHE A 145 8.73 -3.31 10.88
N LYS A 146 8.87 -2.95 12.16
CA LYS A 146 10.02 -2.17 12.64
C LYS A 146 11.33 -2.93 12.41
N ASN A 147 11.36 -4.24 12.66
CA ASN A 147 12.54 -5.07 12.42
C ASN A 147 12.87 -5.15 10.93
N LEU A 148 11.88 -5.35 10.06
CA LEU A 148 12.06 -5.31 8.60
C LEU A 148 12.69 -3.98 8.16
N LEU A 149 12.14 -2.86 8.60
CA LEU A 149 12.64 -1.53 8.23
C LEU A 149 14.00 -1.19 8.85
N LYS A 150 14.37 -1.84 9.97
CA LYS A 150 15.70 -1.70 10.60
C LYS A 150 16.77 -2.48 9.84
N ASN A 151 16.43 -3.67 9.32
CA ASN A 151 17.37 -4.54 8.61
C ASN A 151 17.19 -4.40 7.10
N THR A 152 17.69 -3.29 6.59
CA THR A 152 17.72 -3.01 5.15
C THR A 152 19.14 -2.72 4.70
N ILE A 153 19.43 -2.98 3.43
CA ILE A 153 20.66 -2.52 2.77
C ILE A 153 20.34 -1.25 1.99
N GLN A 154 21.13 -0.20 2.19
CA GLN A 154 21.04 1.01 1.39
C GLN A 154 21.72 0.79 0.04
N LYS A 155 21.01 1.15 -1.03
CA LYS A 155 21.47 1.11 -2.41
C LYS A 155 21.29 2.49 -3.05
N GLU A 156 21.90 2.65 -4.22
CA GLU A 156 21.83 3.88 -5.01
C GLU A 156 21.66 3.52 -6.48
N ASN A 157 20.86 4.32 -7.18
CA ASN A 157 20.72 4.27 -8.63
C ASN A 157 20.70 5.71 -9.18
N GLU A 158 20.43 5.86 -10.46
CA GLU A 158 20.30 7.17 -11.15
C GLU A 158 19.22 8.09 -10.56
N PHE A 159 18.28 7.55 -9.76
CA PHE A 159 17.23 8.30 -9.08
C PHE A 159 17.53 8.56 -7.59
N GLY A 160 18.74 8.23 -7.14
CA GLY A 160 19.24 8.47 -5.80
C GLY A 160 19.20 7.24 -4.89
N LYS A 161 19.15 7.50 -3.58
CA LYS A 161 19.26 6.48 -2.55
C LYS A 161 17.92 5.80 -2.28
N TYR A 162 17.96 4.49 -2.10
CA TYR A 162 16.83 3.67 -1.67
C TYR A 162 17.33 2.57 -0.73
N SER A 163 16.41 1.87 -0.08
CA SER A 163 16.69 0.72 0.78
C SER A 163 15.91 -0.49 0.30
N ILE A 164 16.52 -1.66 0.38
CA ILE A 164 15.84 -2.96 0.22
C ILE A 164 15.99 -3.78 1.49
N ILE A 165 15.08 -4.72 1.74
CA ILE A 165 15.13 -5.57 2.94
C ILE A 165 16.33 -6.53 2.81
N ASP A 166 17.05 -6.72 3.92
CA ASP A 166 18.18 -7.64 3.99
C ASP A 166 17.70 -9.04 4.41
N GLU A 167 17.37 -9.87 3.43
CA GLU A 167 16.89 -11.24 3.65
C GLU A 167 17.92 -12.15 4.36
N SER A 168 19.21 -11.78 4.37
CA SER A 168 20.21 -12.51 5.15
C SER A 168 20.06 -12.32 6.67
N LYS A 169 19.37 -11.24 7.09
CA LYS A 169 19.18 -10.87 8.49
C LYS A 169 17.77 -11.14 9.01
N ILE A 170 16.80 -11.31 8.13
CA ILE A 170 15.40 -11.52 8.49
C ILE A 170 14.79 -12.59 7.60
N LYS A 171 14.04 -13.50 8.23
CA LYS A 171 13.01 -14.29 7.54
C LYS A 171 11.65 -13.68 7.87
N TYR A 172 10.90 -13.30 6.85
CA TYR A 172 9.49 -12.96 6.98
C TYR A 172 8.69 -13.87 6.08
N THR A 173 7.74 -14.57 6.69
CA THR A 173 6.75 -15.37 5.98
C THR A 173 5.46 -14.56 5.97
N PRO A 174 4.92 -14.20 4.79
CA PRO A 174 3.61 -13.57 4.68
C PRO A 174 2.56 -14.42 5.41
N PRO A 175 1.72 -13.86 6.30
CA PRO A 175 0.69 -14.64 7.00
C PRO A 175 -0.34 -15.26 6.04
N PHE A 176 -0.48 -14.73 4.82
CA PHE A 176 -1.32 -15.33 3.78
C PHE A 176 -0.77 -16.69 3.27
N MET A 177 0.53 -16.95 3.44
CA MET A 177 1.19 -18.20 3.04
C MET A 177 1.16 -19.28 4.13
N GLU A 178 0.70 -18.98 5.35
CA GLU A 178 0.55 -20.00 6.41
C GLU A 178 -0.69 -20.88 6.21
N GLY A 179 -1.56 -20.55 5.25
CA GLY A 179 -2.78 -21.28 4.92
C GLY A 179 -2.81 -21.93 3.52
N LEU A 180 -1.65 -22.04 2.84
CA LEU A 180 -1.48 -22.80 1.60
C LEU A 180 -0.74 -24.11 1.86
#